data_AF-A0A7W1HBS3-F1
#
_entry.id   AF-A0A7W1HBS3-F1
#
_cell.length_a   1.000
_cell.length_b   1.000
_cell.length_c   1.000
_cell.angle_alpha   90.00
_cell.angle_beta   90.00
_cell.angle_gamma   90.00
#
_symmetry.space_group_name_H-M   'P 1'
#
loop_
_entity.id
_entity.type
_entity.pdbx_description
1 polymer ?
#
loop_
_entity_poly.entity_id
_entity_poly.type
_entity_poly.pdbx_seq_one_letter_code
_entity_poly.pdbx_strand_id
1 'polypeptide(L)'
;MTLIFFATWFGQSLNNWRVFNEEQATHDAAQVSWGRYLLDPDFWEKTLQNWQSEFLAVGTMVVFTIYLRQRGSPESKPVGAPHDETASSG
;
A
#
# COMPACT_ATOMS: atom_id res chain seq x y z
N MET A 1 18.05 -9.20 6.56
CA MET A 1 16.73 -8.58 6.35
C MET A 1 15.67 -9.61 5.99
N THR A 2 15.83 -10.39 4.92
CA THR A 2 14.86 -11.44 4.52
C THR A 2 14.55 -12.46 5.63
N LEU A 3 15.56 -12.95 6.35
CA LEU A 3 15.35 -13.88 7.47
C LEU A 3 14.47 -13.27 8.58
N ILE A 4 14.79 -12.03 8.97
CA ILE A 4 14.06 -11.32 10.03
C ILE A 4 12.63 -11.06 9.56
N PHE A 5 12.44 -10.64 8.31
CA PHE A 5 11.12 -10.46 7.71
C PHE A 5 10.26 -11.72 7.83
N PHE A 6 10.76 -12.87 7.36
CA PHE A 6 10.01 -14.12 7.44
C PHE A 6 9.83 -14.62 8.86
N ALA A 7 10.81 -14.44 9.74
CA ALA A 7 10.68 -14.80 11.16
C ALA A 7 9.58 -13.99 11.85
N THR A 8 9.56 -12.67 11.64
CA THR A 8 8.55 -11.77 12.19
C THR A 8 7.18 -12.04 11.58
N TRP A 9 7.09 -12.23 10.26
CA TRP A 9 5.85 -12.57 9.57
C TRP A 9 5.28 -13.92 10.04
N PHE A 10 6.14 -14.92 10.23
CA PHE A 10 5.76 -16.21 10.79
C PHE A 10 5.27 -16.08 12.24
N GLY A 11 5.97 -15.32 13.09
CA GLY A 11 5.53 -15.04 14.45
C GLY A 11 4.16 -14.35 14.49
N GLN A 12 3.94 -13.38 13.60
CA GLN A 12 2.65 -12.70 13.45
C GLN A 12 1.54 -13.68 12.98
N SER A 13 1.85 -14.57 12.03
CA SER A 13 0.92 -15.61 11.58
C SER A 13 0.49 -16.55 12.72
N LEU A 14 1.43 -17.00 13.55
CA LEU A 14 1.13 -17.83 14.72
C LEU A 14 0.28 -17.10 15.75
N ASN A 15 0.53 -15.81 15.98
CA ASN A 15 -0.26 -14.99 16.88
C ASN A 15 -1.70 -14.83 16.38
N ASN A 16 -1.88 -14.49 15.10
CA ASN A 16 -3.19 -14.34 14.49
C ASN A 16 -3.99 -15.65 14.52
N TRP A 17 -3.33 -16.79 14.26
CA TRP A 17 -3.94 -18.11 14.37
C TRP A 17 -4.46 -18.42 15.78
N ARG A 18 -3.70 -18.05 16.82
CA ARG A 18 -4.14 -18.24 18.22
C ARG A 18 -5.38 -17.40 18.52
N VAL A 19 -5.35 -16.12 18.17
CA VAL A 19 -6.49 -15.20 18.35
C VAL A 19 -7.73 -15.72 17.61
N PHE A 20 -7.57 -16.18 16.36
CA PHE A 20 -8.66 -16.77 15.59
C PHE A 20 -9.27 -17.99 16.30
N ASN A 21 -8.44 -18.90 16.83
CA ASN A 21 -8.95 -20.07 17.55
C ASN A 21 -9.60 -19.72 18.90
N GLU A 22 -9.13 -18.67 19.59
CA GLU A 22 -9.76 -18.16 20.80
C GLU A 22 -11.16 -17.57 20.49
N GLU A 23 -11.29 -16.84 19.39
CA GLU A 23 -12.57 -16.36 18.89
C GLU A 23 -13.50 -17.53 18.53
N GLN A 24 -13.01 -18.54 17.81
CA GLN A 24 -13.80 -19.73 17.48
C GLN A 24 -14.28 -20.48 18.72
N ALA A 25 -13.43 -20.63 19.74
CA ALA A 25 -13.82 -21.24 21.00
C ALA A 25 -14.92 -20.45 21.73
N THR A 26 -14.93 -19.13 21.61
CA THR A 26 -15.99 -18.27 22.16
C THR A 26 -17.33 -18.45 21.44
N HIS A 27 -17.30 -18.90 20.18
CA HIS A 27 -18.49 -19.16 19.36
C HIS A 27 -18.88 -20.65 19.31
N ASP A 28 -18.36 -21.49 20.20
CA ASP A 28 -18.54 -22.95 20.20
C ASP A 28 -18.15 -23.62 18.86
N ALA A 29 -17.27 -22.99 18.09
CA ALA A 29 -16.78 -23.48 16.81
C ALA A 29 -15.50 -24.33 16.97
N ALA A 30 -15.30 -25.26 16.05
CA ALA A 30 -14.11 -26.11 16.06
C ALA A 30 -12.85 -25.31 15.74
N GLN A 31 -11.80 -25.51 16.54
CA GLN A 31 -10.48 -24.92 16.28
C GLN A 31 -9.88 -25.49 15.01
N VAL A 32 -9.15 -24.64 14.28
CA VAL A 32 -8.46 -25.03 13.05
C VAL A 32 -6.96 -25.20 13.31
N SER A 33 -6.32 -26.07 12.55
CA SER A 33 -4.85 -26.16 12.55
C SER A 33 -4.24 -24.95 11.84
N TRP A 34 -3.00 -24.60 12.20
CA TRP A 34 -2.30 -23.47 11.58
C TRP A 34 -2.20 -23.60 10.05
N GLY A 35 -1.91 -24.80 9.53
CA GLY A 35 -1.87 -25.03 8.08
C GLY A 35 -3.21 -24.79 7.38
N ARG A 36 -4.34 -25.06 8.05
CA ARG A 36 -5.67 -24.74 7.53
C ARG A 36 -5.95 -23.25 7.60
N TYR A 37 -5.51 -22.58 8.67
CA TYR A 37 -5.64 -21.13 8.83
C TYR A 37 -4.92 -20.33 7.74
N LEU A 38 -3.77 -20.79 7.22
CA LEU A 38 -3.08 -20.14 6.10
C LEU A 38 -3.90 -20.10 4.80
N LEU A 39 -4.86 -21.01 4.65
CA LEU A 39 -5.79 -21.05 3.50
C LEU A 39 -7.09 -20.29 3.79
N ASP A 40 -7.28 -19.82 5.02
CA ASP A 40 -8.46 -19.09 5.43
C ASP A 40 -8.39 -17.63 4.94
N PRO A 41 -9.52 -17.05 4.47
CA PRO A 41 -9.55 -15.64 4.07
C PRO A 41 -9.12 -14.67 5.18
N ASP A 42 -9.41 -14.96 6.45
CA ASP A 42 -9.06 -14.09 7.59
C ASP A 42 -7.55 -13.85 7.69
N PHE A 43 -6.75 -14.89 7.43
CA PHE A 43 -5.29 -14.78 7.43
C PHE A 43 -4.79 -13.78 6.39
N TRP A 44 -5.32 -13.85 5.17
CA TRP A 44 -4.93 -12.97 4.07
C TRP A 44 -5.47 -11.57 4.27
N GLU A 45 -6.67 -11.42 4.84
CA GLU A 45 -7.20 -10.11 5.21
C GLU A 45 -6.27 -9.41 6.20
N LYS A 46 -5.91 -10.05 7.32
CA LYS A 46 -5.00 -9.46 8.31
C LYS A 46 -3.62 -9.15 7.73
N THR A 47 -3.10 -10.02 6.86
CA THR A 47 -1.81 -9.81 6.19
C THR A 47 -1.86 -8.64 5.21
N LEU A 48 -2.89 -8.57 4.37
CA LEU A 48 -3.04 -7.56 3.33
C LEU A 48 -3.50 -6.22 3.88
N GLN A 49 -4.26 -6.16 4.98
CA GLN A 49 -4.59 -4.90 5.65
C GLN A 49 -3.33 -4.14 6.09
N ASN A 50 -2.32 -4.87 6.61
CA ASN A 50 -1.03 -4.28 6.95
C ASN A 50 -0.28 -3.74 5.72
N TRP A 51 -0.49 -4.32 4.54
CA TRP A 51 0.10 -3.82 3.29
C TRP A 51 -0.75 -2.73 2.62
N GLN A 52 -2.06 -2.74 2.84
CA GLN A 52 -3.01 -1.76 2.28
C GLN A 52 -2.66 -0.34 2.73
N SER A 53 -2.32 -0.15 4.01
CA SER A 53 -1.90 1.14 4.54
C SER A 53 -0.61 1.64 3.85
N GLU A 54 0.34 0.74 3.60
CA GLU A 54 1.58 1.07 2.92
C GLU A 54 1.35 1.44 1.45
N PHE A 55 0.52 0.68 0.73
CA PHE A 55 0.13 1.00 -0.65
C PHE A 55 -0.57 2.36 -0.73
N LEU A 56 -1.45 2.67 0.22
CA LEU A 56 -2.10 3.97 0.28
C LEU A 56 -1.09 5.09 0.57
N ALA A 57 -0.17 4.87 1.50
CA ALA A 57 0.87 5.85 1.85
C ALA A 57 1.79 6.13 0.65
N VAL A 58 2.35 5.09 0.04
CA VAL A 58 3.23 5.20 -1.14
C VAL A 58 2.47 5.79 -2.33
N GLY A 59 1.26 5.32 -2.60
CA GLY A 59 0.42 5.83 -3.69
C GLY A 59 0.10 7.32 -3.51
N THR A 60 -0.27 7.72 -2.30
CA THR A 60 -0.52 9.13 -1.95
C THR A 60 0.74 9.96 -2.13
N MET A 61 1.90 9.49 -1.63
CA MET A 61 3.18 10.17 -1.80
C MET A 61 3.50 10.40 -3.28
N VAL A 62 3.33 9.39 -4.14
CA VAL A 62 3.57 9.51 -5.60
C VAL A 62 2.64 10.54 -6.22
N VAL A 63 1.33 10.45 -5.96
CA VAL A 63 0.33 11.40 -6.49
C VAL A 63 0.62 12.82 -6.05
N PHE A 64 0.89 13.04 -4.76
CA PHE A 64 1.25 14.36 -4.23
C PHE A 64 2.55 14.88 -4.84
N THR A 65 3.55 14.02 -5.01
CA THR A 65 4.83 14.39 -5.65
C THR A 65 4.61 14.86 -7.08
N ILE A 66 3.80 14.14 -7.87
CA ILE A 66 3.45 14.54 -9.23
C ILE A 66 2.68 15.86 -9.24
N TYR A 67 1.66 15.98 -8.39
CA TYR A 67 0.84 17.18 -8.29
C TYR A 67 1.65 18.43 -7.92
N LEU A 68 2.50 18.34 -6.90
CA LEU A 68 3.37 19.45 -6.47
C LEU A 68 4.44 19.78 -7.52
N ARG A 69 5.00 18.77 -8.20
CA ARG A 69 5.95 19.00 -9.30
C ARG A 69 5.29 19.71 -10.49
N GLN A 70 4.03 19.41 -10.78
CA GLN A 70 3.27 20.09 -11.84
C GLN A 70 2.88 21.52 -11.41
N ARG A 71 2.57 21.74 -10.13
CA ARG A 71 2.21 23.04 -9.55
C ARG A 71 3.45 23.92 -9.24
N GLY A 72 4.24 24.18 -10.27
CA GLY A 72 5.47 24.99 -10.19
C GLY A 72 6.38 24.91 -11.41
N SER A 73 5.97 24.23 -12.49
CA SER A 73 6.76 24.17 -13.73
C SER A 73 6.64 25.48 -14.53
N PRO A 74 7.75 26.15 -14.89
CA PRO A 74 7.77 27.33 -15.76
C PRO A 74 7.40 27.06 -17.23
N GLU A 75 7.11 25.81 -17.60
CA GLU A 75 6.83 25.37 -18.98
C GLU A 75 5.33 25.22 -19.27
N SER A 76 4.43 25.70 -18.38
CA SER A 76 3.04 25.92 -18.77
C SER A 76 2.97 27.16 -19.67
N LYS A 77 3.25 26.96 -20.96
CA LYS A 77 3.04 27.99 -21.97
C LYS A 77 1.61 28.52 -21.81
N PRO A 78 1.41 29.83 -21.58
CA PRO A 78 0.07 30.41 -21.59
C PRO A 78 -0.55 30.13 -22.96
N VAL A 79 -1.75 29.56 -22.98
CA VAL A 79 -2.54 29.43 -24.21
C VAL A 79 -2.97 30.84 -24.64
N GLY A 80 -2.13 31.49 -25.44
CA GLY A 80 -2.35 32.86 -25.91
C GLY A 80 -1.12 33.57 -26.52
N ALA A 81 -0.04 32.86 -26.86
CA ALA A 81 1.08 33.48 -27.60
C ALA A 81 0.74 33.52 -29.11
N PRO A 82 0.62 34.71 -29.73
CA PRO A 82 0.47 34.81 -31.19
C PRO A 82 1.68 34.16 -31.87
N HIS A 83 1.41 33.43 -32.96
CA HIS A 83 2.44 33.11 -33.95
C HIS A 83 2.79 34.42 -34.68
N ASP A 84 4.08 34.58 -34.98
CA ASP A 84 4.72 35.73 -35.61
C ASP A 84 5.22 36.80 -34.63
N GLU A 85 6.52 36.72 -34.31
CA GLU A 85 7.45 37.69 -34.89
C GLU A 85 8.89 37.14 -34.89
N THR A 86 9.34 36.89 -36.12
CA THR A 86 10.68 36.77 -36.65
C THR A 86 11.81 37.25 -35.74
N ALA A 87 12.78 36.37 -35.50
CA ALA A 87 14.11 36.77 -35.07
C ALA A 87 14.72 37.73 -36.11
N SER A 88 14.76 39.02 -35.81
CA SER A 88 15.65 39.95 -36.50
C SER A 88 16.16 41.06 -35.60
N SER A 89 17.49 41.22 -35.67
CA SER A 89 18.31 42.41 -35.47
C SER A 89 18.54 42.97 -34.07
N GLY A 90 19.83 43.09 -33.73
CA GLY A 90 20.36 43.95 -32.67
C GLY A 90 21.68 43.48 -32.11
#